data_AF-A0A1G0I127-F1
#
_entry.id   AF-A0A1G0I127-F1
#
_cell.length_a   1.000
_cell.length_b   1.000
_cell.length_c   1.000
_cell.angle_alpha   90.00
_cell.angle_beta   90.00
_cell.angle_gamma   90.00
#
_symmetry.space_group_name_H-M   'P 1'
#
loop_
_entity.id
_entity.type
_entity.pdbx_description
1 polymer ?
#
loop_
_entity_poly.entity_id
_entity_poly.type
_entity_poly.pdbx_seq_one_letter_code
_entity_poly.pdbx_strand_id
1 'polypeptide(L)'
;MSKLTSTSIALALAAALASIAPTANAADHLDSPTVKTDPAADINDVYTFINPNDSGELIVAATLIPLATSATQFSNSVAYRFHIDNGITGDETLITCRFKKVGEVQCVGNNGLAAKGAQGAIVGGQHLRVFAGLRDDPFFFDLAAFNTTRDTLTPSFTNPGLNFFNGLNGMAIVLGIRSERVTAKGAAPVLKVYASTARVDDERLGTSTQIDRMGRPAINTALIDLLASTGKKDAYNASASPANWAGEFQAEMAGNLAALDTLDGVTGNALAPSGVLASILVDDRLQIDTQVAACDAYLAVELGVAGQCGGRTLARDVMDDTLGAVVGPGVSDFVANDSLFLSDFPFLGNPN
;
A
#
# COMPACT_ATOMS: atom_id res chain seq x y z
N MET A 1 15.16 76.01 19.37
CA MET A 1 16.25 75.21 19.98
C MET A 1 15.62 74.12 20.84
N SER A 2 15.93 72.83 20.54
CA SER A 2 15.81 71.65 21.44
C SER A 2 14.37 71.23 21.80
N LYS A 3 13.85 70.00 21.60
CA LYS A 3 14.43 68.65 21.73
C LYS A 3 13.55 67.60 20.99
N LEU A 4 14.20 66.55 20.49
CA LEU A 4 13.62 65.24 20.09
C LEU A 4 12.90 64.56 21.28
N THR A 5 11.89 63.72 21.04
CA THR A 5 12.04 62.24 20.97
C THR A 5 10.69 61.49 20.88
N SER A 6 10.72 60.41 20.08
CA SER A 6 9.97 59.14 20.19
C SER A 6 8.44 59.13 20.07
N THR A 7 7.93 58.64 18.93
CA THR A 7 6.65 57.90 18.91
C THR A 7 6.90 56.54 18.28
N SER A 8 6.66 55.51 19.07
CA SER A 8 6.97 54.11 18.80
C SER A 8 6.15 53.53 17.65
N ILE A 9 6.83 52.84 16.74
CA ILE A 9 6.22 51.96 15.74
C ILE A 9 5.70 50.72 16.49
N ALA A 10 4.37 50.57 16.59
CA ALA A 10 3.74 49.31 16.95
C ALA A 10 3.70 48.43 15.70
N LEU A 11 4.76 47.64 15.49
CA LEU A 11 4.78 46.61 14.47
C LEU A 11 3.99 45.40 15.00
N ALA A 12 2.86 45.12 14.36
CA ALA A 12 2.05 43.94 14.64
C ALA A 12 2.89 42.68 14.46
N LEU A 13 3.12 41.96 15.56
CA LEU A 13 3.74 40.64 15.55
C LEU A 13 2.70 39.60 15.12
N ALA A 14 2.45 39.51 13.82
CA ALA A 14 1.80 38.36 13.21
C ALA A 14 2.88 37.52 12.53
N ALA A 15 3.66 36.79 13.30
CA ALA A 15 4.61 35.81 12.79
C ALA A 15 4.08 34.41 13.11
N ALA A 16 3.50 33.83 12.06
CA ALA A 16 3.20 32.42 11.84
C ALA A 16 3.63 31.44 12.94
N LEU A 17 2.65 30.90 13.67
CA LEU A 17 2.74 29.50 14.07
C LEU A 17 2.65 28.68 12.77
N ALA A 18 3.80 28.37 12.18
CA ALA A 18 3.92 27.18 11.38
C ALA A 18 3.71 26.01 12.34
N SER A 19 2.45 25.57 12.47
CA SER A 19 2.13 24.27 13.02
C SER A 19 2.90 23.26 12.18
N ILE A 20 3.99 22.73 12.74
CA ILE A 20 4.65 21.54 12.24
C ILE A 20 3.58 20.46 12.34
N ALA A 21 2.87 20.20 11.25
CA ALA A 21 1.98 19.06 11.21
C ALA A 21 2.86 17.84 11.52
N PRO A 22 2.53 17.02 12.52
CA PRO A 22 3.25 15.77 12.73
C PRO A 22 3.26 15.03 11.39
N THR A 23 4.43 14.49 11.01
CA THR A 23 4.53 13.62 9.85
C THR A 23 3.74 12.36 10.17
N ALA A 24 2.48 12.33 9.72
CA ALA A 24 1.62 11.18 9.90
C ALA A 24 2.11 10.09 8.92
N ASN A 25 2.58 8.96 9.44
CA ASN A 25 2.88 7.78 8.63
C ASN A 25 1.55 7.06 8.38
N ALA A 26 1.13 6.95 7.12
CA ALA A 26 -0.10 6.27 6.74
C ALA A 26 0.15 4.78 6.46
N ALA A 27 -0.83 4.03 5.92
CA ALA A 27 -0.78 2.57 5.85
C ALA A 27 0.57 2.01 5.36
N ASP A 28 1.11 2.60 4.29
CA ASP A 28 2.52 2.46 3.87
C ASP A 28 3.16 3.82 3.52
N HIS A 29 2.33 4.84 3.29
CA HIS A 29 2.79 6.19 2.97
C HIS A 29 3.75 6.75 4.00
N LEU A 30 4.95 7.12 3.54
CA LEU A 30 5.96 7.75 4.38
C LEU A 30 6.32 6.88 5.60
N ASP A 31 6.15 5.55 5.52
CA ASP A 31 6.33 4.60 6.62
C ASP A 31 7.76 4.52 7.18
N SER A 32 8.75 4.95 6.39
CA SER A 32 10.19 4.83 6.65
C SER A 32 10.95 6.14 6.35
N PRO A 33 12.11 6.37 6.98
CA PRO A 33 12.95 7.54 6.69
C PRO A 33 13.32 7.71 5.22
N THR A 34 13.62 6.63 4.50
CA THR A 34 14.04 6.69 3.09
C THR A 34 12.88 7.16 2.21
N VAL A 35 11.70 6.55 2.34
CA VAL A 35 10.50 6.89 1.57
C VAL A 35 10.08 8.34 1.81
N LYS A 36 10.20 8.86 3.04
CA LYS A 36 9.96 10.28 3.36
C LYS A 36 10.81 11.25 2.56
N THR A 37 12.03 10.85 2.23
CA THR A 37 12.96 11.67 1.42
C THR A 37 12.86 11.40 -0.07
N ASP A 38 12.07 10.39 -0.46
CA ASP A 38 11.84 9.99 -1.84
C ASP A 38 10.36 9.74 -2.15
N PRO A 39 9.51 10.79 -2.15
CA PRO A 39 8.07 10.63 -2.37
C PRO A 39 7.70 10.02 -3.72
N ALA A 40 8.62 10.03 -4.70
CA ALA A 40 8.35 9.45 -6.02
C ALA A 40 8.43 7.92 -6.03
N ALA A 41 9.04 7.33 -5.01
CA ALA A 41 9.16 5.89 -4.80
C ALA A 41 8.17 5.35 -3.75
N ASP A 42 7.42 6.23 -3.08
CA ASP A 42 6.43 5.91 -2.04
C ASP A 42 5.25 5.13 -2.61
N ILE A 43 5.01 3.93 -2.06
CA ILE A 43 3.82 3.14 -2.30
C ILE A 43 2.79 3.49 -1.23
N ASN A 44 1.58 3.80 -1.66
CA ASN A 44 0.47 4.08 -0.76
C ASN A 44 -0.16 2.75 -0.32
N ASP A 45 -0.63 1.99 -1.31
CA ASP A 45 -1.41 0.78 -1.13
C ASP A 45 -1.35 -0.12 -2.37
N VAL A 46 -1.49 -1.43 -2.14
CA VAL A 46 -1.65 -2.44 -3.19
C VAL A 46 -3.04 -3.09 -3.11
N TYR A 47 -3.63 -3.33 -4.28
CA TYR A 47 -4.93 -3.97 -4.46
C TYR A 47 -4.80 -5.11 -5.45
N THR A 48 -5.50 -6.22 -5.20
CA THR A 48 -5.55 -7.33 -6.14
C THR A 48 -6.91 -8.04 -6.06
N PHE A 49 -7.57 -8.18 -7.21
CA PHE A 49 -8.90 -8.80 -7.29
C PHE A 49 -9.17 -9.29 -8.72
N ILE A 50 -10.13 -10.22 -8.86
CA ILE A 50 -10.59 -10.66 -10.17
C ILE A 50 -11.53 -9.62 -10.76
N ASN A 51 -11.33 -9.29 -12.04
CA ASN A 51 -12.18 -8.33 -12.72
C ASN A 51 -13.65 -8.83 -12.68
N PRO A 52 -14.58 -8.05 -12.09
CA PRO A 52 -15.99 -8.46 -11.97
C PRO A 52 -16.69 -8.60 -13.33
N ASN A 53 -16.14 -8.00 -14.38
CA ASN A 53 -16.67 -8.04 -15.75
C ASN A 53 -15.97 -9.08 -16.65
N ASP A 54 -14.85 -9.67 -16.21
CA ASP A 54 -14.11 -10.73 -16.92
C ASP A 54 -13.33 -11.61 -15.93
N SER A 55 -13.86 -12.77 -15.57
CA SER A 55 -13.20 -13.68 -14.62
C SER A 55 -11.88 -14.26 -15.11
N GLY A 56 -11.52 -14.06 -16.38
CA GLY A 56 -10.22 -14.43 -16.94
C GLY A 56 -9.13 -13.36 -16.76
N GLU A 57 -9.44 -12.24 -16.10
CA GLU A 57 -8.52 -11.13 -15.88
C GLU A 57 -8.30 -10.84 -14.39
N LEU A 58 -7.03 -10.89 -13.99
CA LEU A 58 -6.54 -10.42 -12.69
C LEU A 58 -6.29 -8.92 -12.77
N ILE A 59 -6.82 -8.18 -11.80
CA ILE A 59 -6.49 -6.78 -11.58
C ILE A 59 -5.46 -6.68 -10.47
N VAL A 60 -4.35 -6.00 -10.74
CA VAL A 60 -3.36 -5.59 -9.74
C VAL A 60 -3.19 -4.09 -9.84
N ALA A 61 -3.38 -3.37 -8.75
CA ALA A 61 -3.22 -1.93 -8.71
C ALA A 61 -2.31 -1.52 -7.55
N ALA A 62 -1.61 -0.40 -7.74
CA ALA A 62 -0.97 0.33 -6.65
C ALA A 62 -1.33 1.82 -6.75
N THR A 63 -1.68 2.41 -5.62
CA THR A 63 -1.60 3.86 -5.44
C THR A 63 -0.20 4.21 -4.94
N LEU A 64 0.29 5.37 -5.36
CA LEU A 64 1.68 5.80 -5.28
C LEU A 64 1.69 7.30 -5.10
N ILE A 65 2.76 7.85 -4.51
CA ILE A 65 2.97 9.29 -4.37
C ILE A 65 1.76 9.96 -3.68
N PRO A 66 1.69 9.96 -2.33
CA PRO A 66 0.57 10.57 -1.59
C PRO A 66 0.32 12.02 -1.98
N LEU A 67 -0.91 12.49 -1.74
CA LEU A 67 -1.28 13.90 -1.90
C LEU A 67 -0.99 14.41 -3.32
N ALA A 68 -1.18 13.54 -4.32
CA ALA A 68 -0.91 13.86 -5.70
C ALA A 68 -1.85 14.96 -6.21
N THR A 69 -1.36 15.78 -7.12
CA THR A 69 -2.13 16.84 -7.78
C THR A 69 -2.06 16.66 -9.28
N SER A 70 -2.78 17.48 -10.04
CA SER A 70 -2.66 17.51 -11.52
C SER A 70 -1.26 17.86 -12.02
N ALA A 71 -0.40 18.42 -11.16
CA ALA A 71 1.00 18.72 -11.49
C ALA A 71 1.97 17.56 -11.15
N THR A 72 1.53 16.56 -10.38
CA THR A 72 2.36 15.42 -9.97
C THR A 72 2.70 14.55 -11.18
N GLN A 73 3.94 14.08 -11.24
CA GLN A 73 4.45 13.24 -12.33
C GLN A 73 5.12 12.00 -11.77
N PHE A 74 4.99 10.88 -12.48
CA PHE A 74 5.83 9.72 -12.23
C PHE A 74 7.29 10.02 -12.56
N SER A 75 8.21 9.51 -11.74
CA SER A 75 9.64 9.68 -11.94
C SER A 75 10.17 8.80 -13.06
N ASN A 76 11.04 9.35 -13.91
CA ASN A 76 11.77 8.56 -14.91
C ASN A 76 12.91 7.72 -14.29
N SER A 77 13.30 8.00 -13.05
CA SER A 77 14.36 7.31 -12.31
C SER A 77 13.84 6.31 -11.28
N VAL A 78 12.53 6.00 -11.29
CA VAL A 78 11.92 4.95 -10.46
C VAL A 78 11.41 3.82 -11.37
N ALA A 79 11.65 2.59 -10.94
CA ALA A 79 11.00 1.40 -11.44
C ALA A 79 9.88 1.00 -10.49
N TYR A 80 8.65 0.95 -11.00
CA TYR A 80 7.48 0.48 -10.27
C TYR A 80 7.25 -0.98 -10.64
N ARG A 81 7.35 -1.87 -9.67
CA ARG A 81 7.40 -3.33 -9.88
C ARG A 81 6.22 -3.99 -9.22
N PHE A 82 5.60 -4.91 -9.95
CA PHE A 82 4.50 -5.76 -9.48
C PHE A 82 4.97 -7.20 -9.53
N HIS A 83 4.95 -7.85 -8.39
CA HIS A 83 5.40 -9.21 -8.19
C HIS A 83 4.19 -10.11 -8.04
N ILE A 84 4.10 -11.16 -8.86
CA ILE A 84 3.02 -12.14 -8.86
C ILE A 84 3.65 -13.54 -8.84
N ASP A 85 3.68 -14.14 -7.66
CA ASP A 85 4.24 -15.49 -7.43
C ASP A 85 3.11 -16.52 -7.39
N ASN A 86 3.23 -17.60 -8.17
CA ASN A 86 2.25 -18.69 -8.22
C ASN A 86 2.66 -19.92 -7.39
N GLY A 87 3.73 -19.80 -6.60
CA GLY A 87 4.27 -20.85 -5.74
C GLY A 87 5.15 -21.87 -6.47
N ILE A 88 5.28 -21.79 -7.80
CA ILE A 88 6.21 -22.62 -8.57
C ILE A 88 7.56 -21.90 -8.59
N THR A 89 8.57 -22.55 -8.00
CA THR A 89 9.94 -22.01 -7.94
C THR A 89 10.45 -21.59 -9.32
N GLY A 90 10.79 -20.30 -9.45
CA GLY A 90 11.33 -19.73 -10.69
C GLY A 90 10.28 -19.29 -11.71
N ASP A 91 8.99 -19.39 -11.40
CA ASP A 91 7.88 -18.94 -12.28
C ASP A 91 7.19 -17.67 -11.76
N GLU A 92 7.85 -16.91 -10.89
CA GLU A 92 7.38 -15.59 -10.47
C GLU A 92 7.25 -14.67 -11.69
N THR A 93 6.09 -14.04 -11.81
CA THR A 93 5.88 -12.97 -12.79
C THR A 93 6.25 -11.63 -12.18
N LEU A 94 7.18 -10.93 -12.82
CA LEU A 94 7.60 -9.58 -12.45
C LEU A 94 7.23 -8.62 -13.59
N ILE A 95 6.32 -7.70 -13.35
CA ILE A 95 5.96 -6.62 -14.28
C ILE A 95 6.60 -5.33 -13.79
N THR A 96 7.46 -4.73 -14.61
CA THR A 96 8.09 -3.43 -14.32
C THR A 96 7.51 -2.35 -15.21
N CYS A 97 6.94 -1.31 -14.60
CA CYS A 97 6.48 -0.09 -15.25
C CYS A 97 7.52 1.03 -15.11
N ARG A 98 7.81 1.72 -16.22
CA ARG A 98 8.73 2.87 -16.30
C ARG A 98 8.10 4.03 -17.07
N PHE A 99 8.57 5.24 -16.76
CA PHE A 99 8.11 6.49 -17.34
C PHE A 99 9.29 7.24 -17.99
N LYS A 100 9.98 6.56 -18.93
CA LYS A 100 11.22 7.08 -19.56
C LYS A 100 10.97 8.34 -20.40
N LYS A 101 9.74 8.51 -20.90
CA LYS A 101 9.27 9.66 -21.65
C LYS A 101 8.09 10.29 -20.92
N VAL A 102 8.11 11.62 -20.80
CA VAL A 102 7.03 12.38 -20.18
C VAL A 102 5.69 12.05 -20.85
N GLY A 103 4.67 11.74 -20.04
CA GLY A 103 3.33 11.40 -20.51
C GLY A 103 3.20 10.00 -21.10
N GLU A 104 4.23 9.15 -21.03
CA GLU A 104 4.19 7.77 -21.53
C GLU A 104 4.44 6.77 -20.39
N VAL A 105 3.66 5.69 -20.35
CA VAL A 105 3.90 4.52 -19.52
C VAL A 105 4.39 3.37 -20.39
N GLN A 106 5.38 2.63 -19.90
CA GLN A 106 5.83 1.38 -20.48
C GLN A 106 5.94 0.32 -19.39
N CYS A 107 5.12 -0.72 -19.46
CA CYS A 107 5.17 -1.88 -18.58
C CYS A 107 5.64 -3.10 -19.37
N VAL A 108 6.61 -3.82 -18.80
CA VAL A 108 7.17 -5.05 -19.38
C VAL A 108 7.28 -6.08 -18.27
N GLY A 109 6.81 -7.29 -18.52
CA GLY A 109 7.05 -8.45 -17.68
C GLY A 109 7.52 -9.66 -18.49
N ASN A 110 7.86 -10.73 -17.79
CA ASN A 110 8.02 -12.05 -18.40
C ASN A 110 6.67 -12.58 -18.94
N ASN A 111 6.67 -13.79 -19.50
CA ASN A 111 5.47 -14.42 -20.04
C ASN A 111 4.72 -13.56 -21.07
N GLY A 112 5.45 -12.80 -21.89
CA GLY A 112 4.88 -12.00 -22.99
C GLY A 112 3.97 -10.85 -22.54
N LEU A 113 4.08 -10.41 -21.29
CA LEU A 113 3.31 -9.31 -20.74
C LEU A 113 3.97 -7.98 -21.13
N ALA A 114 3.28 -7.16 -21.91
CA ALA A 114 3.79 -5.83 -22.26
C ALA A 114 2.66 -4.87 -22.64
N ALA A 115 2.76 -3.62 -22.21
CA ALA A 115 1.89 -2.53 -22.63
C ALA A 115 2.66 -1.21 -22.66
N LYS A 116 2.39 -0.35 -23.65
CA LYS A 116 3.08 0.93 -23.82
C LYS A 116 2.16 1.96 -24.47
N GLY A 117 2.02 3.14 -23.86
CA GLY A 117 1.15 4.18 -24.38
C GLY A 117 1.06 5.42 -23.50
N ALA A 118 0.06 6.26 -23.75
CA ALA A 118 -0.12 7.52 -23.05
C ALA A 118 -0.58 7.31 -21.58
N GLN A 119 0.00 8.09 -20.66
CA GLN A 119 -0.53 8.24 -19.31
C GLN A 119 -1.94 8.86 -19.35
N GLY A 120 -2.79 8.50 -18.38
CA GLY A 120 -4.18 8.93 -18.32
C GLY A 120 -5.13 8.19 -19.29
N ALA A 121 -4.60 7.35 -20.19
CA ALA A 121 -5.39 6.50 -21.07
C ALA A 121 -5.33 5.03 -20.62
N ILE A 122 -6.34 4.25 -21.03
CA ILE A 122 -6.30 2.79 -20.96
C ILE A 122 -5.51 2.30 -22.17
N VAL A 123 -4.38 1.64 -21.91
CA VAL A 123 -3.45 1.18 -22.94
C VAL A 123 -3.43 -0.34 -22.95
N GLY A 124 -3.90 -0.94 -24.05
CA GLY A 124 -3.80 -2.37 -24.28
C GLY A 124 -2.45 -2.78 -24.90
N GLY A 125 -2.02 -3.99 -24.61
CA GLY A 125 -0.84 -4.61 -25.19
C GLY A 125 -0.93 -6.13 -25.26
N GLN A 126 0.21 -6.82 -25.11
CA GLN A 126 0.28 -8.28 -25.16
C GLN A 126 -0.11 -8.85 -23.80
N HIS A 127 -1.31 -9.43 -23.71
CA HIS A 127 -1.89 -10.05 -22.49
C HIS A 127 -1.93 -9.16 -21.24
N LEU A 128 -1.69 -7.87 -21.41
CA LEU A 128 -1.62 -6.84 -20.37
C LEU A 128 -2.34 -5.60 -20.90
N ARG A 129 -3.16 -4.98 -20.05
CA ARG A 129 -3.57 -3.58 -20.21
C ARG A 129 -3.13 -2.78 -18.99
N VAL A 130 -2.82 -1.52 -19.20
CA VAL A 130 -2.37 -0.61 -18.14
C VAL A 130 -3.13 0.70 -18.18
N PHE A 131 -3.44 1.22 -17.01
CA PHE A 131 -3.73 2.62 -16.78
C PHE A 131 -2.66 3.17 -15.82
N ALA A 132 -2.15 4.37 -16.09
CA ALA A 132 -1.27 5.08 -15.17
C ALA A 132 -1.62 6.58 -15.14
N GLY A 133 -1.94 7.12 -13.97
CA GLY A 133 -2.32 8.53 -13.83
C GLY A 133 -2.97 8.85 -12.48
N LEU A 134 -3.32 10.12 -12.29
CA LEU A 134 -3.96 10.63 -11.07
C LEU A 134 -5.33 9.97 -10.87
N ARG A 135 -5.63 9.56 -9.63
CA ARG A 135 -6.91 8.99 -9.19
C ARG A 135 -7.22 9.41 -7.76
N ASP A 136 -8.50 9.36 -7.42
CA ASP A 136 -8.95 9.34 -6.03
C ASP A 136 -8.23 8.21 -5.27
N ASP A 137 -7.76 8.48 -4.05
CA ASP A 137 -7.08 7.47 -3.24
C ASP A 137 -8.14 6.57 -2.58
N PRO A 138 -8.26 5.29 -2.98
CA PRO A 138 -9.32 4.41 -2.51
C PRO A 138 -9.17 3.99 -1.04
N PHE A 139 -8.03 4.30 -0.41
CA PHE A 139 -7.80 3.95 0.99
C PHE A 139 -8.52 4.91 1.92
N PHE A 140 -9.05 4.38 3.02
CA PHE A 140 -9.80 5.14 4.02
C PHE A 140 -9.43 4.60 5.39
N PHE A 141 -9.07 5.49 6.30
CA PHE A 141 -8.58 5.12 7.62
C PHE A 141 -8.51 6.32 8.58
N ASP A 142 -8.81 6.10 9.86
CA ASP A 142 -8.56 7.10 10.91
C ASP A 142 -7.08 7.12 11.32
N LEU A 143 -6.29 7.78 10.47
CA LEU A 143 -4.84 7.88 10.61
C LEU A 143 -4.41 8.56 11.92
N ALA A 144 -5.17 9.55 12.38
CA ALA A 144 -4.82 10.30 13.58
C ALA A 144 -5.05 9.45 14.84
N ALA A 145 -6.19 8.77 14.93
CA ALA A 145 -6.48 7.83 16.00
C ALA A 145 -5.49 6.66 16.00
N PHE A 146 -5.13 6.14 14.83
CA PHE A 146 -4.12 5.09 14.72
C PHE A 146 -2.75 5.53 15.24
N ASN A 147 -2.24 6.68 14.79
CA ASN A 147 -0.93 7.16 15.26
C ASN A 147 -0.93 7.37 16.77
N THR A 148 -2.01 7.94 17.33
CA THR A 148 -2.16 8.10 18.78
C THR A 148 -2.19 6.75 19.49
N THR A 149 -2.92 5.77 18.95
CA THR A 149 -3.00 4.42 19.50
C THR A 149 -1.65 3.71 19.46
N ARG A 150 -0.93 3.80 18.34
CA ARG A 150 0.42 3.24 18.17
C ARG A 150 1.40 3.85 19.18
N ASP A 151 1.43 5.18 19.28
CA ASP A 151 2.43 5.90 20.07
C ASP A 151 2.20 5.77 21.59
N THR A 152 0.95 5.50 22.00
CA THR A 152 0.56 5.40 23.42
C THR A 152 0.20 3.98 23.86
N LEU A 153 0.08 3.03 22.91
CA LEU A 153 -0.53 1.71 23.11
C LEU A 153 -1.87 1.78 23.86
N THR A 154 -2.69 2.79 23.54
CA THR A 154 -4.00 3.02 24.14
C THR A 154 -5.02 3.33 23.03
N PRO A 155 -6.18 2.64 22.98
CA PRO A 155 -7.18 2.89 21.95
C PRO A 155 -7.61 4.35 21.85
N SER A 156 -7.60 4.88 20.63
CA SER A 156 -7.98 6.28 20.35
C SER A 156 -9.02 6.44 19.26
N PHE A 157 -9.50 5.35 18.64
CA PHE A 157 -10.56 5.39 17.63
C PHE A 157 -11.90 5.85 18.23
N THR A 158 -12.66 6.60 17.44
CA THR A 158 -13.98 7.13 17.83
C THR A 158 -15.04 6.70 16.81
N ASN A 159 -16.33 6.76 17.18
CA ASN A 159 -17.43 6.43 16.26
C ASN A 159 -18.37 7.65 16.10
N PRO A 160 -18.47 8.24 14.88
CA PRO A 160 -17.74 7.85 13.67
C PRO A 160 -16.25 8.20 13.75
N GLY A 161 -15.43 7.47 13.00
CA GLY A 161 -14.01 7.79 12.81
C GLY A 161 -13.82 8.94 11.83
N LEU A 162 -12.61 9.49 11.76
CA LEU A 162 -12.26 10.56 10.81
C LEU A 162 -11.39 10.02 9.67
N ASN A 163 -11.94 9.92 8.47
CA ASN A 163 -11.16 9.55 7.28
C ASN A 163 -10.14 10.65 6.94
N PHE A 164 -8.84 10.36 7.13
CA PHE A 164 -7.76 11.27 6.72
C PHE A 164 -7.64 11.39 5.19
N PHE A 165 -8.01 10.35 4.47
CA PHE A 165 -7.81 10.22 3.02
C PHE A 165 -8.93 10.83 2.20
N ASN A 166 -10.02 11.23 2.85
CA ASN A 166 -11.18 11.82 2.20
C ASN A 166 -10.79 13.05 1.36
N GLY A 167 -11.09 12.99 0.06
CA GLY A 167 -10.78 14.04 -0.90
C GLY A 167 -9.31 14.14 -1.31
N LEU A 168 -8.45 13.19 -0.90
CA LEU A 168 -7.08 13.10 -1.35
C LEU A 168 -6.97 12.33 -2.67
N ASN A 169 -5.88 12.56 -3.38
CA ASN A 169 -5.56 11.85 -4.61
C ASN A 169 -4.20 11.16 -4.47
N GLY A 170 -4.03 10.08 -5.23
CA GLY A 170 -2.77 9.40 -5.45
C GLY A 170 -2.46 9.27 -6.95
N MET A 171 -1.20 9.02 -7.28
CA MET A 171 -0.87 8.49 -8.60
C MET A 171 -1.17 7.00 -8.60
N ALA A 172 -1.89 6.49 -9.59
CA ALA A 172 -2.21 5.07 -9.68
C ALA A 172 -1.53 4.41 -10.87
N ILE A 173 -1.10 3.17 -10.70
CA ILE A 173 -0.82 2.24 -11.80
C ILE A 173 -1.75 1.04 -11.61
N VAL A 174 -2.54 0.73 -12.63
CA VAL A 174 -3.51 -0.36 -12.64
C VAL A 174 -3.19 -1.28 -13.80
N LEU A 175 -3.02 -2.56 -13.51
CA LEU A 175 -2.71 -3.62 -14.46
C LEU A 175 -3.91 -4.55 -14.59
N GLY A 176 -4.36 -4.78 -15.82
CA GLY A 176 -5.27 -5.87 -16.18
C GLY A 176 -4.46 -6.97 -16.86
N ILE A 177 -4.38 -8.14 -16.22
CA ILE A 177 -3.49 -9.24 -16.60
C ILE A 177 -4.34 -10.46 -16.93
N ARG A 178 -4.13 -11.09 -18.08
CA ARG A 178 -4.77 -12.38 -18.37
C ARG A 178 -4.28 -13.44 -17.38
N SER A 179 -5.16 -13.96 -16.53
CA SER A 179 -4.81 -14.83 -15.40
C SER A 179 -4.04 -16.08 -15.83
N GLU A 180 -4.33 -16.63 -17.01
CA GLU A 180 -3.61 -17.77 -17.60
C GLU A 180 -2.09 -17.55 -17.77
N ARG A 181 -1.64 -16.29 -17.84
CA ARG A 181 -0.21 -15.92 -17.98
C ARG A 181 0.56 -15.96 -16.67
N VAL A 182 -0.14 -15.93 -15.54
CA VAL A 182 0.46 -15.88 -14.20
C VAL A 182 0.13 -17.12 -13.36
N THR A 183 -0.79 -17.97 -13.82
CA THR A 183 -1.28 -19.15 -13.08
C THR A 183 -0.73 -20.48 -13.63
N ALA A 184 0.38 -20.46 -14.36
CA ALA A 184 0.89 -21.63 -15.09
C ALA A 184 -0.21 -22.29 -15.96
N LYS A 185 -0.96 -21.46 -16.71
CA LYS A 185 -2.13 -21.88 -17.52
C LYS A 185 -3.25 -22.53 -16.69
N GLY A 186 -3.46 -22.05 -15.46
CA GLY A 186 -4.48 -22.52 -14.53
C GLY A 186 -4.05 -23.67 -13.62
N ALA A 187 -2.82 -24.18 -13.72
CA ALA A 187 -2.31 -25.23 -12.84
C ALA A 187 -1.94 -24.72 -11.43
N ALA A 188 -1.67 -23.43 -11.30
CA ALA A 188 -1.32 -22.76 -10.04
C ALA A 188 -2.19 -21.50 -9.86
N PRO A 189 -3.46 -21.64 -9.43
CA PRO A 189 -4.43 -20.55 -9.42
C PRO A 189 -4.30 -19.60 -8.22
N VAL A 190 -3.63 -20.03 -7.15
CA VAL A 190 -3.39 -19.23 -5.95
C VAL A 190 -2.10 -18.44 -6.14
N LEU A 191 -2.22 -17.11 -6.12
CA LEU A 191 -1.14 -16.17 -6.35
C LEU A 191 -0.82 -15.39 -5.09
N LYS A 192 0.46 -15.03 -4.92
CA LYS A 192 0.95 -14.09 -3.90
C LYS A 192 1.41 -12.81 -4.59
N VAL A 193 0.83 -11.67 -4.21
CA VAL A 193 1.00 -10.40 -4.91
C VAL A 193 1.50 -9.30 -3.98
N TYR A 194 2.51 -8.56 -4.41
CA TYR A 194 2.97 -7.32 -3.77
C TYR A 194 3.60 -6.37 -4.81
N ALA A 195 3.85 -5.13 -4.42
CA ALA A 195 4.57 -4.16 -5.23
C ALA A 195 5.89 -3.76 -4.56
N SER A 196 6.84 -3.31 -5.38
CA SER A 196 8.06 -2.66 -4.91
C SER A 196 8.43 -1.49 -5.81
N THR A 197 9.18 -0.53 -5.26
CA THR A 197 9.82 0.51 -6.06
C THR A 197 11.33 0.42 -5.93
N ALA A 198 12.03 0.74 -7.02
CA ALA A 198 13.48 0.77 -7.02
C ALA A 198 14.01 2.00 -7.75
N ARG A 199 15.04 2.62 -7.18
CA ARG A 199 15.83 3.63 -7.87
C ARG A 199 16.67 2.97 -8.96
N VAL A 200 16.69 3.63 -10.11
CA VAL A 200 17.46 3.18 -11.27
C VAL A 200 18.51 4.24 -11.57
N ASP A 201 19.75 3.96 -11.18
CA ASP A 201 20.86 4.91 -11.23
C ASP A 201 21.41 5.07 -12.66
N ASP A 202 21.65 3.95 -13.35
CA ASP A 202 22.05 3.88 -14.77
C ASP A 202 21.65 2.51 -15.34
N GLU A 203 20.78 2.48 -16.36
CA GLU A 203 20.33 1.25 -17.00
C GLU A 203 21.48 0.46 -17.67
N ARG A 204 22.63 1.10 -17.95
CA ARG A 204 23.82 0.44 -18.51
C ARG A 204 24.60 -0.35 -17.47
N LEU A 205 24.52 0.05 -16.20
CA LEU A 205 25.16 -0.62 -15.08
C LEU A 205 24.29 -1.73 -14.50
N GLY A 206 22.98 -1.74 -14.82
CA GLY A 206 22.04 -2.76 -14.38
C GLY A 206 21.79 -2.78 -12.88
N THR A 207 22.22 -1.75 -12.15
CA THR A 207 22.02 -1.63 -10.70
C THR A 207 20.69 -0.94 -10.42
N SER A 208 19.87 -1.57 -9.58
CA SER A 208 18.66 -0.95 -9.03
C SER A 208 18.61 -1.22 -7.53
N THR A 209 18.31 -0.20 -6.74
CA THR A 209 18.19 -0.31 -5.29
C THR A 209 16.72 -0.22 -4.93
N GLN A 210 16.18 -1.28 -4.31
CA GLN A 210 14.81 -1.25 -3.79
C GLN A 210 14.71 -0.19 -2.70
N ILE A 211 13.71 0.68 -2.83
CA ILE A 211 13.42 1.74 -1.86
C ILE A 211 12.24 1.35 -1.01
N ASP A 212 11.21 0.80 -1.66
CA ASP A 212 9.93 0.52 -1.02
C ASP A 212 9.37 -0.84 -1.41
N ARG A 213 8.54 -1.42 -0.54
CA ARG A 213 7.71 -2.59 -0.86
C ARG A 213 6.46 -2.65 0.00
N MET A 214 5.41 -3.18 -0.60
CA MET A 214 4.09 -3.23 0.01
C MET A 214 3.24 -4.36 -0.54
N GLY A 215 2.59 -5.13 0.33
CA GLY A 215 1.44 -5.94 -0.03
C GLY A 215 0.20 -5.61 0.78
N ARG A 216 0.29 -5.69 2.12
CA ARG A 216 -0.83 -5.46 3.03
C ARG A 216 -0.70 -4.12 3.77
N PRO A 217 -1.81 -3.37 3.90
CA PRO A 217 -1.86 -2.15 4.70
C PRO A 217 -1.29 -2.31 6.10
N ALA A 218 -0.58 -1.27 6.54
CA ALA A 218 -0.13 -1.09 7.91
C ALA A 218 0.88 -2.14 8.42
N ILE A 219 1.44 -3.02 7.59
CA ILE A 219 2.42 -4.01 8.09
C ILE A 219 3.69 -3.33 8.58
N ASN A 220 4.41 -2.58 7.74
CA ASN A 220 5.61 -1.88 8.20
C ASN A 220 5.24 -0.78 9.21
N THR A 221 4.12 -0.09 9.00
CA THR A 221 3.66 1.02 9.84
C THR A 221 3.28 0.59 11.27
N ALA A 222 2.64 -0.56 11.46
CA ALA A 222 2.12 -1.01 12.76
C ALA A 222 2.94 -2.15 13.39
N LEU A 223 3.63 -2.99 12.61
CA LEU A 223 4.25 -4.22 13.11
C LEU A 223 5.77 -4.17 13.16
N ILE A 224 6.39 -3.10 12.68
CA ILE A 224 7.83 -2.83 12.78
C ILE A 224 8.01 -1.54 13.59
N ASP A 225 8.98 -1.53 14.50
CA ASP A 225 9.33 -0.35 15.30
C ASP A 225 8.24 0.11 16.30
N LEU A 226 7.30 -0.77 16.71
CA LEU A 226 6.21 -0.43 17.63
C LEU A 226 6.66 -0.37 19.10
N LEU A 227 7.12 -1.48 19.68
CA LEU A 227 7.50 -1.55 21.10
C LEU A 227 8.90 -1.02 21.38
N ALA A 228 9.80 -1.19 20.41
CA ALA A 228 11.19 -0.77 20.50
C ALA A 228 11.56 -0.01 19.24
N SER A 229 12.36 1.06 19.39
CA SER A 229 12.92 1.77 18.25
C SER A 229 14.09 0.96 17.65
N THR A 230 13.77 -0.03 16.84
CA THR A 230 14.71 -0.90 16.13
C THR A 230 15.31 -0.23 14.88
N GLY A 231 14.63 0.78 14.33
CA GLY A 231 15.05 1.46 13.10
C GLY A 231 14.99 0.57 11.86
N LYS A 232 14.21 -0.52 11.90
CA LYS A 232 14.15 -1.53 10.83
C LYS A 232 13.22 -1.19 9.68
N LYS A 233 12.49 -0.08 9.73
CA LYS A 233 11.50 0.29 8.69
C LYS A 233 12.12 0.38 7.30
N ASP A 234 13.30 1.02 7.17
CA ASP A 234 14.04 1.04 5.89
C ASP A 234 14.53 -0.36 5.49
N ALA A 235 14.96 -1.18 6.45
CA ALA A 235 15.41 -2.56 6.18
C ALA A 235 14.26 -3.45 5.73
N TYR A 236 13.06 -3.25 6.28
CA TYR A 236 11.82 -3.89 5.85
C TYR A 236 11.57 -3.58 4.38
N ASN A 237 11.56 -2.29 4.03
CA ASN A 237 11.27 -1.81 2.69
C ASN A 237 12.34 -2.25 1.66
N ALA A 238 13.61 -2.27 2.06
CA ALA A 238 14.72 -2.70 1.21
C ALA A 238 14.86 -4.23 1.04
N SER A 239 14.16 -5.04 1.85
CA SER A 239 14.28 -6.51 1.80
C SER A 239 13.58 -7.08 0.57
N ALA A 240 14.35 -7.31 -0.49
CA ALA A 240 13.84 -7.71 -1.80
C ALA A 240 13.44 -9.19 -1.94
N SER A 241 13.85 -10.05 -1.00
CA SER A 241 13.63 -11.51 -1.09
C SER A 241 12.62 -11.98 -0.05
N PRO A 242 11.40 -12.39 -0.46
CA PRO A 242 10.38 -12.91 0.47
C PRO A 242 10.86 -14.07 1.34
N ALA A 243 11.81 -14.87 0.86
CA ALA A 243 12.40 -15.98 1.62
C ALA A 243 13.16 -15.53 2.89
N ASN A 244 13.59 -14.27 2.94
CA ASN A 244 14.36 -13.73 4.07
C ASN A 244 13.47 -13.06 5.13
N TRP A 245 12.27 -12.58 4.75
CA TRP A 245 11.44 -11.72 5.59
C TRP A 245 11.15 -12.33 6.97
N ALA A 246 10.85 -13.63 7.03
CA ALA A 246 10.60 -14.34 8.28
C ALA A 246 11.80 -14.27 9.24
N GLY A 247 13.01 -14.50 8.72
CA GLY A 247 14.24 -14.45 9.50
C GLY A 247 14.61 -13.04 9.97
N GLU A 248 14.16 -12.01 9.25
CA GLU A 248 14.50 -10.61 9.52
C GLU A 248 13.49 -9.93 10.47
N PHE A 249 12.19 -10.22 10.34
CA PHE A 249 11.12 -9.42 10.95
C PHE A 249 10.15 -10.18 11.84
N GLN A 250 9.96 -11.50 11.65
CA GLN A 250 8.86 -12.23 12.31
C GLN A 250 8.91 -12.15 13.85
N ALA A 251 10.09 -12.23 14.44
CA ALA A 251 10.25 -12.18 15.89
C ALA A 251 9.80 -10.84 16.49
N GLU A 252 10.09 -9.74 15.81
CA GLU A 252 9.65 -8.40 16.21
C GLU A 252 8.15 -8.23 16.03
N MET A 253 7.62 -8.67 14.88
CA MET A 253 6.18 -8.65 14.61
C MET A 253 5.40 -9.45 15.65
N ALA A 254 5.90 -10.62 16.09
CA ALA A 254 5.24 -11.43 17.12
C ALA A 254 5.17 -10.72 18.48
N GLY A 255 6.22 -9.98 18.86
CA GLY A 255 6.22 -9.16 20.07
C GLY A 255 5.24 -7.99 19.97
N ASN A 256 5.25 -7.29 18.84
CA ASN A 256 4.38 -6.15 18.58
C ASN A 256 2.89 -6.57 18.53
N LEU A 257 2.57 -7.68 17.84
CA LEU A 257 1.22 -8.25 17.79
C LEU A 257 0.71 -8.66 19.18
N ALA A 258 1.57 -9.21 20.05
CA ALA A 258 1.18 -9.54 21.42
C ALA A 258 0.80 -8.30 22.25
N ALA A 259 1.36 -7.13 21.94
CA ALA A 259 0.95 -5.87 22.57
C ALA A 259 -0.36 -5.34 21.98
N LEU A 260 -0.54 -5.44 20.66
CA LEU A 260 -1.77 -5.01 19.98
C LEU A 260 -3.01 -5.79 20.44
N ASP A 261 -2.87 -7.10 20.68
CA ASP A 261 -3.90 -8.00 21.26
C ASP A 261 -4.37 -7.59 22.67
N THR A 262 -3.76 -6.58 23.30
CA THR A 262 -4.22 -6.06 24.60
C THR A 262 -5.07 -4.81 24.48
N LEU A 263 -5.18 -4.19 23.29
CA LEU A 263 -5.78 -2.88 23.13
C LEU A 263 -7.28 -2.85 23.41
N ASP A 264 -8.02 -3.94 23.19
CA ASP A 264 -9.45 -4.01 23.55
C ASP A 264 -9.69 -4.36 25.04
N GLY A 265 -8.62 -4.56 25.82
CA GLY A 265 -8.67 -4.98 27.21
C GLY A 265 -8.84 -6.49 27.42
N VAL A 266 -8.81 -7.31 26.36
CA VAL A 266 -8.98 -8.76 26.40
C VAL A 266 -7.79 -9.44 25.71
N THR A 267 -6.85 -9.97 26.49
CA THR A 267 -5.71 -10.70 25.93
C THR A 267 -6.10 -12.07 25.39
N GLY A 268 -5.58 -12.43 24.22
CA GLY A 268 -5.66 -13.74 23.61
C GLY A 268 -6.93 -13.98 22.79
N ASN A 269 -7.61 -12.91 22.38
CA ASN A 269 -8.79 -12.97 21.53
C ASN A 269 -8.53 -12.49 20.09
N ALA A 270 -7.32 -12.05 19.75
CA ALA A 270 -6.88 -11.90 18.36
C ALA A 270 -7.15 -13.19 17.56
N LEU A 271 -7.22 -13.07 16.24
CA LEU A 271 -7.62 -14.15 15.32
C LEU A 271 -6.76 -15.42 15.47
N ALA A 272 -5.50 -15.27 15.84
CA ALA A 272 -4.59 -16.34 16.16
C ALA A 272 -3.54 -15.89 17.18
N PRO A 273 -2.86 -16.80 17.89
CA PRO A 273 -1.74 -16.45 18.76
C PRO A 273 -0.70 -15.61 18.00
N SER A 274 -0.10 -14.62 18.66
CA SER A 274 0.75 -13.61 18.00
C SER A 274 1.89 -14.20 17.16
N GLY A 275 2.51 -15.31 17.59
CA GLY A 275 3.55 -15.99 16.82
C GLY A 275 3.04 -16.65 15.52
N VAL A 276 1.81 -17.16 15.54
CA VAL A 276 1.14 -17.72 14.36
C VAL A 276 0.75 -16.58 13.43
N LEU A 277 0.12 -15.54 13.95
CA LEU A 277 -0.28 -14.37 13.16
C LEU A 277 0.94 -13.67 12.53
N ALA A 278 2.05 -13.54 13.27
CA ALA A 278 3.31 -13.04 12.73
C ALA A 278 3.84 -13.90 11.57
N SER A 279 3.71 -15.23 11.64
CA SER A 279 4.15 -16.11 10.54
C SER A 279 3.31 -15.96 9.26
N ILE A 280 2.06 -15.51 9.40
CA ILE A 280 1.17 -15.21 8.27
C ILE A 280 1.50 -13.82 7.71
N LEU A 281 1.59 -12.82 8.59
CA LEU A 281 1.73 -11.41 8.21
C LEU A 281 3.15 -11.02 7.76
N VAL A 282 4.19 -11.76 8.19
CA VAL A 282 5.56 -11.52 7.74
C VAL A 282 5.75 -11.84 6.25
N ASP A 283 4.96 -12.76 5.70
CA ASP A 283 4.80 -12.91 4.26
C ASP A 283 3.81 -11.84 3.76
N ASP A 284 4.30 -10.60 3.62
CA ASP A 284 3.54 -9.40 3.24
C ASP A 284 3.09 -9.38 1.76
N ARG A 285 2.59 -10.51 1.28
CA ARG A 285 2.00 -10.63 -0.06
C ARG A 285 0.54 -10.96 0.09
N LEU A 286 -0.32 -10.21 -0.58
CA LEU A 286 -1.74 -10.53 -0.70
C LEU A 286 -1.89 -11.89 -1.38
N GLN A 287 -2.64 -12.82 -0.79
CA GLN A 287 -2.95 -14.09 -1.44
C GLN A 287 -4.31 -14.05 -2.11
N ILE A 288 -4.38 -14.50 -3.36
CA ILE A 288 -5.61 -14.49 -4.16
C ILE A 288 -5.79 -15.81 -4.91
N ASP A 289 -6.96 -16.42 -4.81
CA ASP A 289 -7.38 -17.55 -5.64
C ASP A 289 -8.13 -17.04 -6.88
N THR A 290 -7.47 -17.15 -8.02
CA THR A 290 -8.00 -16.68 -9.30
C THR A 290 -9.17 -17.50 -9.85
N GLN A 291 -9.54 -18.62 -9.21
CA GLN A 291 -10.70 -19.42 -9.60
C GLN A 291 -12.01 -18.89 -9.00
N VAL A 292 -11.95 -17.98 -8.04
CA VAL A 292 -13.11 -17.39 -7.38
C VAL A 292 -13.34 -15.97 -7.89
N ALA A 293 -14.44 -15.76 -8.61
CA ALA A 293 -14.69 -14.49 -9.30
C ALA A 293 -15.05 -13.31 -8.38
N ALA A 294 -15.59 -13.57 -7.19
CA ALA A 294 -16.00 -12.54 -6.24
C ALA A 294 -14.99 -12.46 -5.09
N CYS A 295 -14.33 -11.31 -4.98
CA CYS A 295 -13.31 -11.05 -3.96
C CYS A 295 -13.84 -10.03 -2.96
N ASP A 296 -14.21 -10.48 -1.77
CA ASP A 296 -14.66 -9.60 -0.68
C ASP A 296 -14.34 -10.19 0.71
N ALA A 297 -13.28 -10.99 0.79
CA ALA A 297 -12.86 -11.62 2.04
C ALA A 297 -11.33 -11.53 2.14
N TYR A 298 -10.87 -10.42 2.70
CA TYR A 298 -9.45 -10.20 2.99
C TYR A 298 -8.91 -11.29 3.92
N LEU A 299 -7.64 -11.70 3.72
CA LEU A 299 -6.97 -12.81 4.43
C LEU A 299 -7.60 -14.22 4.28
N ALA A 300 -8.68 -14.37 3.51
CA ALA A 300 -9.40 -15.64 3.46
C ALA A 300 -8.56 -16.81 2.93
N VAL A 301 -7.70 -16.57 1.93
CA VAL A 301 -6.81 -17.59 1.38
C VAL A 301 -5.72 -17.95 2.38
N GLU A 302 -5.12 -16.95 3.02
CA GLU A 302 -4.11 -17.12 4.07
C GLU A 302 -4.63 -17.95 5.25
N LEU A 303 -5.92 -17.80 5.58
CA LEU A 303 -6.59 -18.50 6.67
C LEU A 303 -7.22 -19.83 6.25
N GLY A 304 -7.11 -20.23 4.98
CA GLY A 304 -7.66 -21.47 4.46
C GLY A 304 -9.19 -21.51 4.39
N VAL A 305 -9.85 -20.35 4.29
CA VAL A 305 -11.31 -20.26 4.15
C VAL A 305 -11.71 -20.68 2.73
N ALA A 306 -12.37 -21.83 2.62
CA ALA A 306 -12.74 -22.41 1.33
C ALA A 306 -13.75 -21.53 0.56
N GLY A 307 -13.59 -21.47 -0.77
CA GLY A 307 -14.54 -20.80 -1.66
C GLY A 307 -14.47 -19.28 -1.66
N GLN A 308 -13.43 -18.70 -1.07
CA GLN A 308 -13.17 -17.26 -1.03
C GLN A 308 -11.98 -16.91 -1.91
N CYS A 309 -12.08 -15.78 -2.61
CA CYS A 309 -11.02 -15.30 -3.50
C CYS A 309 -9.79 -14.78 -2.75
N GLY A 310 -9.93 -14.28 -1.51
CA GLY A 310 -8.84 -13.53 -0.89
C GLY A 310 -8.63 -12.18 -1.57
N GLY A 311 -7.36 -11.77 -1.68
CA GLY A 311 -6.96 -10.51 -2.28
C GLY A 311 -7.45 -9.29 -1.50
N ARG A 312 -7.53 -8.16 -2.19
CA ARG A 312 -8.04 -6.89 -1.66
C ARG A 312 -8.70 -6.10 -2.78
N THR A 313 -10.01 -5.91 -2.69
CA THR A 313 -10.75 -4.97 -3.54
C THR A 313 -10.62 -3.55 -3.04
N LEU A 314 -10.92 -2.58 -3.90
CA LEU A 314 -10.85 -1.14 -3.58
C LEU A 314 -11.81 -0.74 -2.45
N ALA A 315 -12.99 -1.38 -2.39
CA ALA A 315 -14.02 -1.06 -1.42
C ALA A 315 -13.86 -1.75 -0.07
N ARG A 316 -12.94 -2.72 0.05
CA ARG A 316 -12.82 -3.54 1.26
C ARG A 316 -12.22 -2.72 2.39
N ASP A 317 -12.92 -2.69 3.53
CA ASP A 317 -12.41 -2.14 4.78
C ASP A 317 -11.42 -3.09 5.44
N VAL A 318 -10.21 -3.08 4.89
CA VAL A 318 -9.11 -3.90 5.37
C VAL A 318 -8.57 -3.41 6.71
N MET A 319 -8.88 -2.19 7.14
CA MET A 319 -8.44 -1.69 8.44
C MET A 319 -9.32 -2.28 9.54
N ASP A 320 -10.62 -2.37 9.34
CA ASP A 320 -11.51 -3.14 10.21
C ASP A 320 -11.15 -4.63 10.24
N ASP A 321 -10.85 -5.24 9.09
CA ASP A 321 -10.38 -6.64 9.06
C ASP A 321 -9.08 -6.83 9.84
N THR A 322 -8.13 -5.91 9.67
CA THR A 322 -6.81 -5.99 10.31
C THR A 322 -6.92 -5.75 11.81
N LEU A 323 -7.65 -4.72 12.24
CA LEU A 323 -7.92 -4.44 13.66
C LEU A 323 -8.65 -5.62 14.31
N GLY A 324 -9.67 -6.15 13.64
CA GLY A 324 -10.38 -7.36 14.04
C GLY A 324 -9.45 -8.56 14.23
N ALA A 325 -8.46 -8.71 13.36
CA ALA A 325 -7.52 -9.82 13.37
C ALA A 325 -6.41 -9.68 14.44
N VAL A 326 -5.87 -8.47 14.64
CA VAL A 326 -4.68 -8.24 15.49
C VAL A 326 -5.01 -7.75 16.90
N VAL A 327 -6.15 -7.06 17.08
CA VAL A 327 -6.59 -6.55 18.38
C VAL A 327 -7.66 -7.45 18.97
N GLY A 328 -8.72 -7.74 18.21
CA GLY A 328 -9.81 -8.59 18.68
C GLY A 328 -11.11 -8.39 17.89
N PRO A 329 -12.07 -9.32 17.97
CA PRO A 329 -13.27 -9.31 17.14
C PRO A 329 -14.13 -8.06 17.35
N GLY A 330 -14.52 -7.40 16.26
CA GLY A 330 -15.40 -6.23 16.28
C GLY A 330 -14.71 -4.90 16.59
N VAL A 331 -13.38 -4.89 16.75
CA VAL A 331 -12.60 -3.65 16.76
C VAL A 331 -12.63 -3.03 15.36
N SER A 332 -12.92 -1.73 15.30
CA SER A 332 -13.12 -0.99 14.07
C SER A 332 -12.53 0.42 14.21
N ASP A 333 -12.11 1.01 13.09
CA ASP A 333 -11.75 2.43 13.04
C ASP A 333 -12.98 3.34 12.84
N PHE A 334 -14.14 2.73 12.55
CA PHE A 334 -15.43 3.35 12.27
C PHE A 334 -15.41 4.34 11.10
N VAL A 335 -14.57 4.09 10.10
CA VAL A 335 -14.47 4.90 8.89
C VAL A 335 -15.16 4.21 7.72
N ALA A 336 -16.07 4.92 7.06
CA ALA A 336 -16.67 4.44 5.82
C ALA A 336 -15.86 4.89 4.60
N ASN A 337 -15.83 4.05 3.57
CA ASN A 337 -15.27 4.39 2.27
C ASN A 337 -16.01 5.60 1.65
N ASP A 338 -15.27 6.58 1.17
CA ASP A 338 -15.77 7.80 0.53
C ASP A 338 -15.66 7.80 -1.01
N SER A 339 -14.86 6.90 -1.57
CA SER A 339 -14.55 6.87 -2.99
C SER A 339 -15.71 6.41 -3.86
N LEU A 340 -15.81 7.02 -5.05
CA LEU A 340 -16.77 6.63 -6.09
C LEU A 340 -16.08 5.83 -7.20
N PHE A 341 -16.11 4.51 -7.08
CA PHE A 341 -15.46 3.60 -8.02
C PHE A 341 -16.12 3.54 -9.40
N LEU A 342 -15.29 3.33 -10.42
CA LEU A 342 -15.74 3.05 -11.78
C LEU A 342 -16.18 1.59 -11.90
N SER A 343 -17.22 1.34 -12.69
CA SER A 343 -17.73 -0.02 -12.92
C SER A 343 -16.86 -0.87 -13.85
N ASP A 344 -15.90 -0.26 -14.53
CA ASP A 344 -14.98 -0.92 -15.46
C ASP A 344 -13.56 -0.38 -15.27
N PHE A 345 -12.59 -1.06 -15.87
CA PHE A 345 -11.18 -0.71 -15.81
C PHE A 345 -10.97 0.78 -16.11
N PRO A 346 -10.22 1.52 -15.27
CA PRO A 346 -9.30 1.04 -14.24
C PRO A 346 -9.89 0.87 -12.82
N PHE A 347 -11.23 0.89 -12.66
CA PHE A 347 -11.97 0.73 -11.40
C PHE A 347 -11.80 1.84 -10.34
N LEU A 348 -10.61 2.44 -10.21
CA LEU A 348 -10.39 3.57 -9.30
C LEU A 348 -11.19 4.81 -9.71
N GLY A 349 -11.67 5.56 -8.71
CA GLY A 349 -12.48 6.77 -8.89
C GLY A 349 -11.74 7.89 -9.63
N ASN A 350 -12.50 8.79 -10.26
CA ASN A 350 -11.92 9.99 -10.88
C ASN A 350 -11.24 10.87 -9.82
N PRO A 351 -10.18 11.63 -10.17
CA PRO A 351 -9.55 12.54 -9.22
C PRO A 351 -10.54 13.52 -8.57
N ASN A 352 -10.34 13.79 -7.29
CA ASN A 352 -10.99 14.85 -6.51
C ASN A 352 -10.55 16.25 -6.98
#